data_AF-A0A940L127-F1
#
_entry.id   AF-A0A940L127-F1
#
_cell.length_a   1.000
_cell.length_b   1.000
_cell.length_c   1.000
_cell.angle_alpha   90.00
_cell.angle_beta   90.00
_cell.angle_gamma   90.00
#
_symmetry.space_group_name_H-M   'P 1'
#
loop_
_entity.id
_entity.type
_entity.pdbx_description
1 polymer ?
#
loop_
_entity_poly.entity_id
_entity_poly.type
_entity_poly.pdbx_seq_one_letter_code
_entity_poly.pdbx_strand_id
1 'polypeptide(L)'
;MGRSQDKNTFLIVSGDSGRITTITEALNKNFSNSSVFHGSDWFETKYKIDNVRPKIMFIDEYLPKGSGYDIIGKVLKERNNDGVFMVMMSYVADHDMYPHEVQSGRLSFLTEPDRESALIDVVSKIITPKAAQDKSQYRLRHLDAGEVLFREGESTEVVYIVKNGNLLAYSEALAGGRITLGEIGPGEFVGEMGHFNHEPRSATVEAVTEVDLIEIPMSSLENVIFSKPSWAKALVKTLAQRLKRANKALTG
;
A
#
# COMPACT_ATOMS: atom_id res chain seq x y z
N MET A 1 -29.17 -14.36 21.32
CA MET A 1 -28.81 -15.14 20.12
C MET A 1 -27.59 -14.48 19.50
N GLY A 2 -26.42 -15.11 19.63
CA GLY A 2 -25.16 -14.55 19.12
C GLY A 2 -25.19 -14.49 17.59
N ARG A 3 -24.84 -13.33 17.02
CA ARG A 3 -24.51 -13.23 15.59
C ARG A 3 -23.40 -14.25 15.32
N SER A 4 -23.68 -15.25 14.47
CA SER A 4 -22.64 -16.10 13.89
C SER A 4 -21.59 -15.16 13.29
N GLN A 5 -20.38 -15.11 13.85
CA GLN A 5 -19.29 -14.37 13.20
C GLN A 5 -19.02 -15.07 11.86
N ASP A 6 -19.20 -14.35 10.75
CA ASP A 6 -18.96 -14.89 9.42
C ASP A 6 -17.52 -15.38 9.30
N LYS A 7 -17.34 -16.70 9.23
CA LYS A 7 -16.05 -17.37 9.13
C LYS A 7 -15.23 -16.82 7.96
N ASN A 8 -13.97 -16.49 8.19
CA ASN A 8 -13.07 -15.98 7.15
C ASN A 8 -12.40 -17.15 6.42
N THR A 9 -12.88 -17.46 5.22
CA THR A 9 -12.30 -18.54 4.41
C THR A 9 -11.29 -17.97 3.42
N PHE A 10 -10.05 -18.46 3.49
CA PHE A 10 -8.94 -18.08 2.62
C PHE A 10 -8.53 -19.27 1.75
N LEU A 11 -8.12 -19.01 0.51
CA LEU A 11 -7.49 -19.99 -0.37
C LEU A 11 -6.14 -19.44 -0.81
N ILE A 12 -5.06 -20.20 -0.63
CA ILE A 12 -3.73 -19.86 -1.13
C ILE A 12 -3.43 -20.79 -2.32
N VAL A 13 -3.23 -20.20 -3.49
CA VAL A 13 -2.87 -20.89 -4.72
C VAL A 13 -1.39 -20.64 -4.99
N SER A 14 -0.55 -21.62 -4.67
CA SER A 14 0.92 -21.49 -4.73
C SER A 14 1.57 -22.85 -4.91
N GLY A 15 2.72 -22.88 -5.58
CA GLY A 15 3.61 -24.05 -5.63
C GLY A 15 4.68 -24.06 -4.53
N ASP A 16 4.78 -22.99 -3.74
CA ASP A 16 5.83 -22.76 -2.75
C ASP A 16 5.33 -23.14 -1.35
N SER A 17 5.81 -24.28 -0.83
CA SER A 17 5.41 -24.76 0.49
C SER A 17 5.85 -23.85 1.64
N GLY A 18 6.96 -23.14 1.49
CA GLY A 18 7.45 -22.17 2.48
C GLY A 18 6.52 -20.95 2.55
N ARG A 19 6.14 -20.41 1.38
CA ARG A 19 5.17 -19.30 1.30
C ARG A 19 3.80 -19.70 1.84
N ILE A 20 3.31 -20.87 1.46
CA ILE A 20 2.04 -21.41 1.96
C ILE A 20 2.04 -21.44 3.49
N THR A 21 3.10 -21.95 4.10
CA THR A 21 3.22 -22.04 5.56
C THR A 21 3.23 -20.65 6.19
N THR A 22 4.09 -19.76 5.70
CA THR A 22 4.24 -18.39 6.19
C THR A 22 2.94 -17.60 6.16
N ILE A 23 2.23 -17.60 5.01
CA ILE A 23 0.95 -16.90 4.87
C ILE A 23 -0.12 -17.56 5.74
N THR A 24 -0.15 -18.89 5.84
CA THR A 24 -1.12 -19.60 6.69
C THR A 24 -0.95 -19.21 8.16
N GLU A 25 0.29 -19.18 8.66
CA GLU A 25 0.60 -18.78 10.04
C GLU A 25 0.18 -17.33 10.31
N ALA A 26 0.54 -16.41 9.40
CA ALA A 26 0.16 -15.01 9.50
C ALA A 26 -1.37 -14.81 9.49
N LEU A 27 -2.10 -15.50 8.62
CA LEU A 27 -3.56 -15.41 8.57
C LEU A 27 -4.22 -15.94 9.85
N ASN A 28 -3.76 -17.09 10.35
CA ASN A 28 -4.30 -17.70 11.57
C ASN A 28 -3.99 -16.85 12.82
N LYS A 29 -2.80 -16.22 12.86
CA LYS A 29 -2.37 -15.34 13.95
C LYS A 29 -3.20 -14.05 14.02
N ASN A 30 -3.51 -13.44 12.88
CA ASN A 30 -4.06 -12.08 12.83
C ASN A 30 -5.58 -12.01 12.58
N PHE A 31 -6.19 -13.07 12.05
CA PHE A 31 -7.63 -13.08 11.75
C PHE A 31 -8.33 -14.23 12.50
N SER A 32 -9.12 -13.88 13.51
CA SER A 32 -9.91 -14.83 14.28
C SER A 32 -11.00 -15.50 13.43
N ASN A 33 -11.35 -16.74 13.78
CA ASN A 33 -12.36 -17.54 13.08
C ASN A 33 -12.06 -17.71 11.57
N SER A 34 -10.81 -18.01 11.24
CA SER A 34 -10.33 -18.24 9.88
C SER A 34 -10.21 -19.72 9.52
N SER A 35 -10.26 -20.03 8.22
CA SER A 35 -9.81 -21.32 7.68
C SER A 35 -9.07 -21.09 6.38
N VAL A 36 -7.87 -21.65 6.31
CA VAL A 36 -6.97 -21.51 5.18
C VAL A 36 -6.94 -22.82 4.42
N PHE A 37 -7.19 -22.75 3.12
CA PHE A 37 -7.11 -23.86 2.18
C PHE A 37 -6.00 -23.60 1.18
N HIS A 38 -5.53 -24.67 0.53
CA HIS A 38 -4.42 -24.60 -0.41
C HIS A 38 -4.78 -25.28 -1.73
N GLY A 39 -4.18 -24.79 -2.81
CA GLY A 39 -4.16 -25.41 -4.13
C GLY A 39 -2.88 -25.01 -4.87
N SER A 40 -2.53 -25.74 -5.92
CA SER A 40 -1.31 -25.51 -6.69
C SER A 40 -1.55 -25.34 -8.19
N ASP A 41 -2.77 -25.64 -8.65
CA ASP A 41 -3.18 -25.52 -10.04
C ASP A 41 -4.68 -25.20 -10.18
N TRP A 42 -5.14 -25.04 -11.42
CA TRP A 42 -6.54 -24.71 -11.73
C TRP A 42 -7.54 -25.73 -11.20
N PHE A 43 -7.24 -27.03 -11.26
CA PHE A 43 -8.22 -28.06 -10.89
C PHE A 43 -8.44 -28.09 -9.39
N GLU A 44 -7.35 -28.02 -8.62
CA GLU A 44 -7.42 -27.90 -7.16
C GLU A 44 -8.11 -26.60 -6.75
N THR A 45 -7.74 -25.49 -7.39
CA THR A 45 -8.33 -24.17 -7.14
C THR A 45 -9.83 -24.17 -7.38
N LYS A 46 -10.28 -24.68 -8.55
CA LYS A 46 -11.70 -24.76 -8.88
C LYS A 46 -12.46 -25.63 -7.87
N TYR A 47 -11.91 -26.79 -7.52
CA TYR A 47 -12.52 -27.67 -6.52
C TYR A 47 -12.72 -26.94 -5.19
N LYS A 48 -11.72 -26.18 -4.73
CA LYS A 48 -11.83 -25.39 -3.49
C LYS A 48 -12.83 -24.25 -3.63
N ILE A 49 -12.81 -23.48 -4.72
CA ILE A 49 -13.79 -22.42 -4.95
C ILE A 49 -15.22 -22.96 -4.89
N ASP A 50 -15.48 -24.11 -5.53
CA ASP A 50 -16.82 -24.68 -5.61
C ASP A 50 -17.32 -25.27 -4.27
N ASN A 51 -16.42 -25.81 -3.45
CA ASN A 51 -16.78 -26.53 -2.21
C ASN A 51 -16.59 -25.72 -0.93
N VAL A 52 -15.55 -24.89 -0.84
CA VAL A 52 -15.24 -24.11 0.38
C VAL A 52 -15.60 -22.63 0.26
N ARG A 53 -15.85 -22.14 -0.96
CA ARG A 53 -16.29 -20.76 -1.25
C ARG A 53 -15.44 -19.72 -0.49
N PRO A 54 -14.14 -19.59 -0.83
CA PRO A 54 -13.26 -18.68 -0.14
C PRO A 54 -13.72 -17.23 -0.33
N LYS A 55 -13.61 -16.41 0.72
CA LYS A 55 -13.82 -14.96 0.61
C LYS A 55 -12.65 -14.32 -0.14
N ILE A 56 -11.43 -14.76 0.16
CA ILE A 56 -10.20 -14.23 -0.43
C ILE A 56 -9.36 -15.39 -0.97
N MET A 57 -8.90 -15.25 -2.21
CA MET A 57 -7.96 -16.13 -2.87
C MET A 57 -6.63 -15.39 -3.10
N PHE A 58 -5.57 -15.85 -2.44
CA PHE A 58 -4.20 -15.45 -2.77
C PHE A 58 -3.69 -16.34 -3.89
N ILE A 59 -3.00 -15.77 -4.87
CA ILE A 59 -2.52 -16.53 -6.01
C ILE A 59 -1.16 -16.04 -6.48
N ASP A 60 -0.20 -16.95 -6.57
CA ASP A 60 1.10 -16.65 -7.16
C ASP A 60 0.95 -16.37 -8.67
N GLU A 61 1.74 -15.43 -9.16
CA GLU A 61 1.86 -15.15 -10.60
C GLU A 61 2.28 -16.40 -11.39
N TYR A 62 3.28 -17.12 -10.86
CA TYR A 62 3.85 -18.32 -11.47
C TYR A 62 3.48 -19.55 -10.65
N LEU A 63 2.79 -20.50 -11.28
CA LEU A 63 2.36 -21.75 -10.65
C LEU A 63 3.06 -22.94 -11.32
N PRO A 64 3.17 -24.10 -10.62
CA PRO A 64 3.73 -25.31 -11.22
C PRO A 64 3.04 -25.73 -12.53
N LYS A 65 1.74 -25.41 -12.67
CA LYS A 65 0.95 -25.69 -13.87
C LYS A 65 0.16 -24.45 -14.31
N GLY A 66 0.81 -23.55 -15.04
CA GLY A 66 0.20 -22.37 -15.66
C GLY A 66 0.51 -21.08 -14.89
N SER A 67 -0.28 -20.04 -15.15
CA SER A 67 -0.12 -18.74 -14.48
C SER A 67 -1.29 -18.43 -13.55
N GLY A 68 -1.01 -17.63 -12.52
CA GLY A 68 -2.04 -17.07 -11.66
C GLY A 68 -3.05 -16.23 -12.44
N TYR A 69 -2.58 -15.49 -13.44
CA TYR A 69 -3.43 -14.69 -14.32
C TYR A 69 -4.43 -15.53 -15.12
N ASP A 70 -4.06 -16.72 -15.58
CA ASP A 70 -4.98 -17.64 -16.26
C ASP A 70 -6.08 -18.14 -15.33
N ILE A 71 -5.72 -18.45 -14.07
CA ILE A 71 -6.68 -18.87 -13.06
C ILE A 71 -7.64 -17.73 -12.74
N ILE A 72 -7.14 -16.51 -12.49
CA ILE A 72 -7.97 -15.31 -12.28
C ILE A 72 -8.95 -15.13 -13.43
N GLY A 73 -8.47 -15.19 -14.68
CA GLY A 73 -9.31 -15.02 -15.86
C GLY A 73 -10.41 -16.08 -15.98
N LYS A 74 -10.17 -17.30 -15.50
CA LYS A 74 -11.21 -18.35 -15.44
C LYS A 74 -12.18 -18.13 -14.28
N VAL A 75 -11.72 -17.71 -13.10
CA VAL A 75 -12.57 -17.39 -11.94
C VAL A 75 -13.55 -16.25 -12.30
N LEU A 76 -13.06 -15.20 -12.95
CA LEU A 76 -13.86 -14.03 -13.34
C LEU A 76 -14.95 -14.32 -14.37
N LYS A 77 -14.79 -15.36 -15.20
CA LYS A 77 -15.81 -15.76 -16.19
C LYS A 77 -17.04 -16.43 -15.57
N GLU A 78 -16.92 -16.94 -14.34
CA GLU A 78 -18.00 -17.67 -13.66
C GLU A 78 -18.73 -16.74 -12.67
N ARG A 79 -19.99 -16.37 -12.96
CA ARG A 79 -20.80 -15.48 -12.10
C ARG A 79 -20.94 -15.94 -10.64
N ASN A 80 -20.90 -17.26 -10.39
CA ASN A 80 -20.97 -17.80 -9.04
C ASN A 80 -19.76 -17.43 -8.17
N ASN A 81 -18.71 -16.83 -8.76
CA ASN A 81 -17.49 -16.42 -8.08
C ASN A 81 -17.44 -14.90 -7.80
N ASP A 82 -18.56 -14.17 -7.97
CA ASP A 82 -18.65 -12.72 -7.72
C ASP A 82 -18.32 -12.30 -6.29
N GLY A 83 -18.47 -13.21 -5.32
CA GLY A 83 -18.10 -13.00 -3.92
C GLY A 83 -16.63 -13.31 -3.58
N VAL A 84 -15.81 -13.76 -4.54
CA VAL A 84 -14.40 -14.10 -4.29
C VAL A 84 -13.51 -12.92 -4.63
N PHE A 85 -12.87 -12.35 -3.62
CA PHE A 85 -11.80 -11.37 -3.78
C PHE A 85 -10.48 -12.07 -4.08
N MET A 86 -9.64 -11.47 -4.91
CA MET A 86 -8.40 -12.07 -5.37
C MET A 86 -7.23 -11.16 -5.03
N VAL A 87 -6.15 -11.76 -4.55
CA VAL A 87 -4.89 -11.09 -4.23
C VAL A 87 -3.79 -11.75 -5.04
N MET A 88 -3.33 -11.07 -6.09
CA MET A 88 -2.18 -11.51 -6.88
C MET A 88 -0.90 -11.29 -6.07
N MET A 89 -0.14 -12.36 -5.85
CA MET A 89 1.19 -12.30 -5.24
C MET A 89 2.21 -12.18 -6.37
N SER A 90 2.69 -10.94 -6.58
CA SER A 90 3.69 -10.62 -7.60
C SER A 90 4.48 -9.40 -7.16
N TYR A 91 5.81 -9.46 -7.29
CA TYR A 91 6.70 -8.34 -7.00
C TYR A 91 6.46 -7.10 -7.88
N VAL A 92 5.75 -7.26 -9.00
CA VAL A 92 5.38 -6.15 -9.90
C VAL A 92 3.86 -6.15 -10.06
N ALA A 93 3.21 -5.08 -9.63
CA ALA A 93 1.78 -4.93 -9.81
C ALA A 93 1.46 -4.49 -11.25
N ASP A 94 0.97 -5.42 -12.07
CA ASP A 94 0.47 -5.13 -13.42
C ASP A 94 -0.99 -4.66 -13.36
N HIS A 95 -1.17 -3.38 -13.04
CA HIS A 95 -2.49 -2.77 -12.91
C HIS A 95 -3.25 -2.61 -14.24
N ASP A 96 -2.58 -2.78 -15.38
CA ASP A 96 -3.22 -2.73 -16.70
C ASP A 96 -3.97 -4.04 -17.00
N MET A 97 -3.65 -5.12 -16.27
CA MET A 97 -4.36 -6.39 -16.34
C MET A 97 -5.57 -6.39 -15.41
N TYR A 98 -6.77 -6.61 -15.97
CA TYR A 98 -8.06 -6.59 -15.25
C TYR A 98 -8.38 -5.23 -14.58
N PRO A 99 -8.39 -4.11 -15.35
CA PRO A 99 -8.51 -2.77 -14.78
C PRO A 99 -9.82 -2.54 -14.02
N HIS A 100 -10.92 -3.18 -14.44
CA HIS A 100 -12.21 -3.07 -13.76
C HIS A 100 -12.20 -3.77 -12.39
N GLU A 101 -11.55 -4.92 -12.30
CA GLU A 101 -11.42 -5.70 -11.08
C GLU A 101 -10.48 -5.03 -10.09
N VAL A 102 -9.38 -4.45 -10.58
CA VAL A 102 -8.47 -3.62 -9.78
C VAL A 102 -9.21 -2.40 -9.24
N GLN A 103 -9.91 -1.65 -10.10
CA GLN A 103 -10.64 -0.46 -9.69
C GLN A 103 -11.77 -0.75 -8.70
N SER A 104 -12.47 -1.88 -8.86
CA SER A 104 -13.56 -2.28 -7.95
C SER A 104 -13.05 -2.82 -6.61
N GLY A 105 -11.76 -3.12 -6.50
CA GLY A 105 -11.14 -3.78 -5.35
C GLY A 105 -11.34 -5.30 -5.31
N ARG A 106 -11.91 -5.89 -6.37
CA ARG A 106 -12.09 -7.34 -6.49
C ARG A 106 -10.77 -8.06 -6.74
N LEU A 107 -9.82 -7.40 -7.41
CA LEU A 107 -8.44 -7.83 -7.56
C LEU A 107 -7.52 -6.82 -6.86
N SER A 108 -6.65 -7.29 -5.99
CA SER A 108 -5.58 -6.53 -5.35
C SER A 108 -4.24 -7.20 -5.59
N PHE A 109 -3.14 -6.48 -5.34
CA PHE A 109 -1.78 -7.01 -5.47
C PHE A 109 -1.11 -7.02 -4.10
N LEU A 110 -0.32 -8.06 -3.85
CA LEU A 110 0.59 -8.17 -2.72
C LEU A 110 2.00 -8.25 -3.29
N THR A 111 2.67 -7.09 -3.32
CA THR A 111 4.01 -6.92 -3.92
C THR A 111 5.15 -7.40 -3.03
N GLU A 112 4.86 -7.59 -1.75
CA GLU A 112 5.81 -8.10 -0.75
C GLU A 112 5.17 -9.28 0.00
N PRO A 113 5.00 -10.44 -0.65
CA PRO A 113 4.25 -11.58 -0.10
C PRO A 113 4.89 -12.18 1.16
N ASP A 114 6.19 -11.98 1.36
CA ASP A 114 6.92 -12.47 2.52
C ASP A 114 6.83 -11.50 3.72
N ARG A 115 6.25 -10.31 3.55
CA ARG A 115 6.07 -9.33 4.63
C ARG A 115 4.70 -9.48 5.29
N GLU A 116 4.71 -9.93 6.55
CA GLU A 116 3.48 -10.12 7.35
C GLU A 116 2.59 -8.87 7.40
N SER A 117 3.17 -7.67 7.56
CA SER A 117 2.39 -6.43 7.61
C SER A 117 1.65 -6.13 6.30
N ALA A 118 2.29 -6.35 5.15
CA ALA A 118 1.65 -6.13 3.84
C ALA A 118 0.47 -7.08 3.63
N LEU A 119 0.61 -8.34 4.06
CA LEU A 119 -0.47 -9.32 4.04
C LEU A 119 -1.64 -8.90 4.94
N ILE A 120 -1.37 -8.45 6.17
CA ILE A 120 -2.41 -7.97 7.09
C ILE A 120 -3.14 -6.77 6.49
N ASP A 121 -2.41 -5.83 5.89
CA ASP A 121 -2.98 -4.63 5.30
C ASP A 121 -3.92 -4.95 4.13
N VAL A 122 -3.50 -5.81 3.19
CA VAL A 122 -4.35 -6.16 2.04
C VAL A 122 -5.61 -6.90 2.47
N VAL A 123 -5.51 -7.84 3.42
CA VAL A 123 -6.68 -8.58 3.92
C VAL A 123 -7.62 -7.65 4.68
N SER A 124 -7.08 -6.79 5.54
CA SER A 124 -7.88 -5.84 6.32
C SER A 124 -8.63 -4.89 5.39
N LYS A 125 -8.01 -4.41 4.30
CA LYS A 125 -8.68 -3.59 3.28
C LYS A 125 -9.87 -4.30 2.62
N ILE A 126 -9.78 -5.60 2.40
CA ILE A 126 -10.84 -6.41 1.76
C ILE A 126 -11.97 -6.76 2.74
N ILE A 127 -11.63 -7.19 3.96
CA ILE A 127 -12.62 -7.65 4.96
C ILE A 127 -13.33 -6.48 5.66
N THR A 128 -12.69 -5.31 5.77
CA THR A 128 -13.28 -4.15 6.45
C THR A 128 -14.42 -3.57 5.61
N PRO A 129 -15.64 -3.37 6.16
CA PRO A 129 -16.77 -2.82 5.42
C PRO A 129 -16.43 -1.47 4.79
N LYS A 130 -16.78 -1.31 3.51
CA LYS A 130 -16.58 -0.10 2.69
C LYS A 130 -17.10 1.20 3.34
N ALA A 131 -18.08 1.11 4.24
CA ALA A 131 -18.59 2.24 5.03
C ALA A 131 -17.57 2.85 6.02
N ALA A 132 -16.49 2.12 6.36
CA ALA A 132 -15.37 2.65 7.16
C ALA A 132 -14.28 3.31 6.30
N GLN A 133 -14.35 3.20 4.97
CA GLN A 133 -13.42 3.83 4.02
C GLN A 133 -13.86 5.24 3.60
N ASP A 134 -15.00 5.72 4.08
CA ASP A 134 -15.53 7.06 3.78
C ASP A 134 -15.07 8.09 4.83
N LYS A 135 -13.76 8.24 4.93
CA LYS A 135 -13.13 9.49 5.38
C LYS A 135 -12.19 9.87 4.25
N SER A 136 -12.49 10.98 3.57
CA SER A 136 -11.70 11.62 2.53
C SER A 136 -10.27 11.04 2.40
N GLN A 137 -9.92 10.46 1.23
CA GLN A 137 -8.61 9.83 0.95
C GLN A 137 -7.40 10.73 1.29
N TYR A 138 -7.65 12.02 1.47
CA TYR A 138 -6.74 13.03 1.96
C TYR A 138 -7.53 14.10 2.71
N ARG A 139 -6.88 14.89 3.56
CA ARG A 139 -7.44 16.10 4.18
C ARG A 139 -6.56 17.31 3.90
N LEU A 140 -7.11 18.52 4.05
CA LEU A 140 -6.31 19.74 4.00
C LEU A 140 -5.73 20.01 5.38
N ARG A 141 -4.46 20.38 5.42
CA ARG A 141 -3.76 20.84 6.63
C ARG A 141 -3.14 22.20 6.34
N HIS A 142 -3.27 23.10 7.29
CA HIS A 142 -2.71 24.44 7.21
C HIS A 142 -1.56 24.57 8.21
N LEU A 143 -0.55 25.37 7.88
CA LEU A 143 0.54 25.76 8.76
C LEU A 143 0.82 27.26 8.63
N ASP A 144 0.96 27.92 9.77
CA ASP A 144 1.50 29.28 9.84
C ASP A 144 3.02 29.28 9.60
N ALA A 145 3.57 30.43 9.19
CA ALA A 145 5.01 30.58 9.04
C ALA A 145 5.74 30.32 10.37
N GLY A 146 6.78 29.48 10.33
CA GLY A 146 7.55 29.03 11.49
C GLY A 146 7.02 27.77 12.17
N GLU A 147 5.85 27.25 11.77
CA GLU A 147 5.34 26.01 12.35
C GLU A 147 6.08 24.78 11.82
N VAL A 148 6.36 23.83 12.73
CA VAL A 148 6.99 22.55 12.38
C VAL A 148 5.92 21.57 11.91
N LEU A 149 6.06 21.05 10.70
CA LEU A 149 5.18 20.03 10.14
C LEU A 149 5.35 18.68 10.85
N PHE A 150 6.60 18.25 10.98
CA PHE A 150 7.05 17.07 11.73
C PHE A 150 8.55 17.17 12.03
N ARG A 151 9.02 16.40 13.01
CA ARG A 151 10.44 16.35 13.43
C ARG A 151 11.12 15.08 12.96
N GLU A 152 12.44 15.17 12.79
CA GLU A 152 13.30 14.02 12.57
C GLU A 152 13.10 12.97 13.68
N GLY A 153 13.06 11.69 13.30
CA GLY A 153 12.85 10.57 14.22
C GLY A 153 11.39 10.31 14.62
N GLU A 154 10.44 11.18 14.28
CA GLU A 154 9.02 10.92 14.54
C GLU A 154 8.49 9.76 13.67
N SER A 155 7.47 9.05 14.18
CA SER A 155 6.80 7.98 13.42
C SER A 155 6.05 8.53 12.22
N THR A 156 6.02 7.76 11.13
CA THR A 156 5.53 8.20 9.83
C THR A 156 4.23 7.46 9.47
N GLU A 157 3.07 8.14 9.50
CA GLU A 157 1.77 7.53 9.10
C GLU A 157 1.07 8.27 7.95
N VAL A 158 1.59 9.45 7.58
CA VAL A 158 1.00 10.33 6.56
C VAL A 158 2.10 10.95 5.69
N VAL A 159 1.73 11.22 4.44
CA VAL A 159 2.55 11.92 3.44
C VAL A 159 1.81 13.19 3.02
N TYR A 160 2.53 14.24 2.66
CA TYR A 160 1.92 15.52 2.28
C TYR A 160 2.30 15.94 0.86
N ILE A 161 1.41 16.69 0.23
CA ILE A 161 1.69 17.45 -0.99
C ILE A 161 1.53 18.93 -0.66
N VAL A 162 2.53 19.75 -0.97
CA VAL A 162 2.43 21.20 -0.80
C VAL A 162 1.48 21.76 -1.86
N LYS A 163 0.39 22.39 -1.43
CA LYS A 163 -0.55 23.08 -2.31
C LYS A 163 -0.10 24.52 -2.55
N ASN A 164 0.27 25.22 -1.48
CA ASN A 164 0.76 26.60 -1.49
C ASN A 164 1.85 26.79 -0.43
N GLY A 165 2.72 27.79 -0.61
CA GLY A 165 3.78 28.13 0.34
C GLY A 165 5.06 27.30 0.18
N ASN A 166 5.99 27.51 1.12
CA ASN A 166 7.31 26.90 1.13
C ASN A 166 7.65 26.30 2.49
N LEU A 167 8.19 25.08 2.47
CA LEU A 167 8.74 24.39 3.63
C LEU A 167 10.27 24.30 3.51
N LEU A 168 10.95 24.15 4.64
CA LEU A 168 12.39 23.90 4.74
C LEU A 168 12.61 22.56 5.45
N ALA A 169 13.36 21.66 4.82
CA ALA A 169 13.84 20.43 5.44
C ALA A 169 15.25 20.62 5.99
N TYR A 170 15.47 20.24 7.25
CA TYR A 170 16.78 20.29 7.90
C TYR A 170 16.97 19.13 8.88
N SER A 171 18.23 18.77 9.14
CA SER A 171 18.62 17.84 10.21
C SER A 171 19.42 18.56 11.28
N GLU A 172 19.35 18.08 12.52
CA GLU A 172 20.16 18.60 13.62
C GLU A 172 21.55 17.94 13.63
N ALA A 173 22.59 18.75 13.48
CA ALA A 173 23.96 18.28 13.58
C ALA A 173 24.31 17.94 15.04
N LEU A 174 25.14 16.91 15.24
CA LEU A 174 25.65 16.49 16.55
C LEU A 174 26.31 17.63 17.36
N ALA A 175 26.81 18.67 16.68
CA ALA A 175 27.44 19.84 17.29
C ALA A 175 26.46 20.99 17.62
N GLY A 176 25.13 20.78 17.51
CA GLY A 176 24.11 21.77 17.87
C GLY A 176 23.74 22.78 16.77
N GLY A 177 24.05 22.48 15.50
CA GLY A 177 23.69 23.31 14.33
C GLY A 177 22.59 22.69 13.47
N ARG A 178 22.00 23.45 12.54
CA ARG A 178 21.06 22.92 11.53
C ARG A 178 21.76 22.71 10.19
N ILE A 179 21.62 21.52 9.61
CA ILE A 179 22.05 21.22 8.25
C ILE A 179 20.83 21.29 7.34
N THR A 180 20.76 22.32 6.50
CA THR A 180 19.69 22.47 5.52
C THR A 180 19.81 21.41 4.44
N LEU A 181 18.76 20.61 4.27
CA LEU A 181 18.68 19.56 3.25
C LEU A 181 17.99 20.07 1.98
N GLY A 182 17.14 21.09 2.10
CA GLY A 182 16.60 21.84 0.98
C GLY A 182 15.20 22.39 1.21
N GLU A 183 14.76 23.24 0.29
CA GLU A 183 13.40 23.80 0.27
C GLU A 183 12.44 22.88 -0.48
N ILE A 184 11.17 22.92 -0.07
CA ILE A 184 10.07 22.15 -0.64
C ILE A 184 8.94 23.12 -0.95
N GLY A 185 8.49 23.17 -2.20
CA GLY A 185 7.49 24.11 -2.69
C GLY A 185 6.27 23.44 -3.32
N PRO A 186 5.36 24.24 -3.92
CA PRO A 186 4.09 23.77 -4.43
C PRO A 186 4.22 22.64 -5.45
N GLY A 187 3.39 21.62 -5.29
CA GLY A 187 3.37 20.41 -6.11
C GLY A 187 4.44 19.38 -5.75
N GLU A 188 5.31 19.65 -4.76
CA GLU A 188 6.27 18.65 -4.27
C GLU A 188 5.67 17.83 -3.13
N PHE A 189 6.07 16.55 -3.07
CA PHE A 189 5.78 15.67 -1.96
C PHE A 189 6.74 15.92 -0.80
N VAL A 190 6.27 15.69 0.43
CA VAL A 190 7.10 15.73 1.64
C VAL A 190 6.71 14.64 2.62
N GLY A 191 7.72 14.04 3.24
CA GLY A 191 7.54 12.95 4.19
C GLY A 191 7.28 11.59 3.56
N GLU A 192 7.45 11.47 2.24
CA GLU A 192 7.26 10.24 1.47
C GLU A 192 8.41 9.23 1.65
N MET A 193 9.61 9.68 2.04
CA MET A 193 10.75 8.78 2.26
C MET A 193 10.50 7.75 3.37
N GLY A 194 9.88 8.16 4.48
CA GLY A 194 9.51 7.26 5.56
C GLY A 194 8.44 6.22 5.16
N HIS A 195 7.66 6.50 4.10
CA HIS A 195 6.70 5.53 3.57
C HIS A 195 7.41 4.38 2.85
N PHE A 196 8.26 4.70 1.87
CA PHE A 196 8.89 3.70 1.01
C PHE A 196 9.95 2.86 1.73
N ASN A 197 10.59 3.42 2.76
CA ASN A 197 11.64 2.73 3.52
C ASN A 197 11.14 2.13 4.84
N HIS A 198 9.89 2.39 5.25
CA HIS A 198 9.37 2.06 6.58
C HIS A 198 10.24 2.59 7.73
N GLU A 199 10.80 3.79 7.53
CA GLU A 199 11.68 4.46 8.48
C GLU A 199 10.96 5.65 9.17
N PRO A 200 11.41 6.06 10.37
CA PRO A 200 11.03 7.34 10.96
C PRO A 200 11.32 8.52 10.02
N ARG A 201 10.79 9.71 10.34
CA ARG A 201 11.08 10.93 9.58
C ARG A 201 12.59 11.14 9.49
N SER A 202 13.11 11.23 8.27
CA SER A 202 14.55 11.39 8.00
C SER A 202 15.09 12.81 8.23
N ALA A 203 14.20 13.77 8.51
CA ALA A 203 14.53 15.18 8.70
C ALA A 203 13.38 15.89 9.41
N THR A 204 13.69 17.04 10.02
CA THR A 204 12.68 17.99 10.50
C THR A 204 12.24 18.88 9.34
N VAL A 205 10.94 19.18 9.26
CA VAL A 205 10.37 20.05 8.23
C VAL A 205 9.58 21.17 8.90
N GLU A 206 9.90 22.42 8.55
CA GLU A 206 9.22 23.61 9.06
C GLU A 206 8.70 24.50 7.93
N ALA A 207 7.63 25.24 8.19
CA ALA A 207 7.05 26.21 7.28
C ALA A 207 7.87 27.51 7.26
N VAL A 208 8.33 27.92 6.08
CA VAL A 208 9.03 29.20 5.87
C VAL A 208 8.03 30.31 5.61
N THR A 209 6.90 29.97 5.00
CA THR A 209 5.74 30.84 4.75
C THR A 209 4.49 30.22 5.35
N GLU A 210 3.36 30.90 5.25
CA GLU A 210 2.05 30.23 5.36
C GLU A 210 1.96 29.13 4.30
N VAL A 211 1.51 27.92 4.70
CA VAL A 211 1.56 26.72 3.88
C VAL A 211 0.24 25.94 3.97
N ASP A 212 -0.32 25.63 2.80
CA ASP A 212 -1.43 24.68 2.67
C ASP A 212 -0.92 23.33 2.17
N LEU A 213 -1.35 22.26 2.82
CA LEU A 213 -0.97 20.88 2.54
C LEU A 213 -2.18 20.02 2.23
N ILE A 214 -1.97 19.07 1.35
CA ILE A 214 -2.82 17.89 1.21
C ILE A 214 -2.16 16.78 2.02
N GLU A 215 -2.76 16.40 3.14
CA GLU A 215 -2.32 15.29 3.98
C GLU A 215 -3.00 14.00 3.54
N ILE A 216 -2.19 12.98 3.21
CA ILE A 216 -2.63 11.70 2.67
C ILE A 216 -2.19 10.62 3.67
N PRO A 217 -3.13 9.86 4.25
CA PRO A 217 -2.79 8.65 5.01
C PRO A 217 -2.00 7.68 4.13
N MET A 218 -0.93 7.09 4.65
CA MET A 218 -0.13 6.12 3.87
C MET A 218 -0.97 4.98 3.32
N SER A 219 -1.94 4.50 4.10
CA SER A 219 -2.89 3.46 3.70
C SER A 219 -3.72 3.82 2.46
N SER A 220 -3.84 5.12 2.14
CA SER A 220 -4.56 5.67 1.00
C SER A 220 -3.63 6.14 -0.13
N LEU A 221 -2.31 6.21 0.09
CA LEU A 221 -1.38 6.85 -0.83
C LEU A 221 -1.35 6.17 -2.20
N GLU A 222 -1.25 4.84 -2.25
CA GLU A 222 -1.29 4.07 -3.50
C GLU A 222 -2.56 4.36 -4.29
N ASN A 223 -3.74 4.21 -3.67
CA ASN A 223 -5.03 4.47 -4.30
C ASN A 223 -5.13 5.89 -4.85
N VAL A 224 -4.58 6.86 -4.11
CA VAL A 224 -4.56 8.26 -4.50
C VAL A 224 -3.62 8.51 -5.69
N ILE A 225 -2.44 7.90 -5.71
CA ILE A 225 -1.47 8.00 -6.81
C ILE A 225 -2.04 7.37 -8.08
N PHE A 226 -2.63 6.17 -7.98
CA PHE A 226 -3.20 5.47 -9.13
C PHE A 226 -4.47 6.14 -9.67
N SER A 227 -5.29 6.74 -8.82
CA SER A 227 -6.50 7.45 -9.26
C SER A 227 -6.22 8.84 -9.85
N LYS A 228 -5.03 9.41 -9.62
CA LYS A 228 -4.67 10.78 -10.07
C LYS A 228 -3.29 10.81 -10.72
N PRO A 229 -3.20 10.62 -12.05
CA PRO A 229 -1.93 10.64 -12.79
C PRO A 229 -1.07 11.89 -12.57
N SER A 230 -1.70 13.05 -12.34
CA SER A 230 -1.00 14.30 -12.01
C SER A 230 -0.19 14.21 -10.70
N TRP A 231 -0.68 13.45 -9.72
CA TRP A 231 -0.02 13.29 -8.42
C TRP A 231 1.12 12.26 -8.51
N ALA A 232 0.94 11.19 -9.29
CA ALA A 232 2.03 10.27 -9.63
C ALA A 232 3.21 11.02 -10.30
N LYS A 233 2.91 11.88 -11.28
CA LYS A 233 3.92 12.72 -11.94
C LYS A 233 4.62 13.67 -10.96
N ALA A 234 3.88 14.26 -10.02
CA ALA A 234 4.42 15.13 -8.99
C ALA A 234 5.38 14.37 -8.05
N LEU A 235 5.05 13.14 -7.65
CA LEU A 235 5.92 12.29 -6.86
C LEU A 235 7.23 11.98 -7.60
N VAL A 236 7.14 11.49 -8.85
CA VAL A 236 8.33 11.19 -9.67
C VAL A 236 9.22 12.42 -9.83
N LYS A 237 8.62 13.59 -10.09
CA LYS A 237 9.35 14.86 -10.20
C LYS A 237 10.08 15.21 -8.90
N THR A 238 9.39 15.06 -7.76
CA THR A 238 9.96 15.31 -6.42
C THR A 238 11.19 14.43 -6.18
N LEU A 239 11.07 13.12 -6.42
CA LEU A 239 12.17 12.18 -6.22
C LEU A 239 13.36 12.47 -7.14
N ALA A 240 13.11 12.78 -8.42
CA ALA A 240 14.16 13.16 -9.36
C ALA A 240 14.90 14.44 -8.94
N GLN A 241 14.18 15.44 -8.41
CA GLN A 241 14.78 16.67 -7.90
C GLN A 241 15.65 16.40 -6.67
N ARG A 242 15.20 15.54 -5.75
CA ARG A 242 15.98 15.16 -4.56
C ARG A 242 17.24 14.37 -4.92
N LEU A 243 17.14 13.40 -5.83
CA LEU A 243 18.29 12.65 -6.32
C LEU A 243 19.35 13.59 -6.94
N LYS A 244 18.90 14.56 -7.74
CA LYS A 244 19.80 15.58 -8.32
C LYS A 244 20.49 16.42 -7.24
N ARG A 245 19.77 16.81 -6.17
CA ARG A 245 20.32 17.58 -5.04
C ARG A 245 21.34 16.74 -4.25
N ALA A 246 21.01 15.49 -3.94
CA ALA A 246 21.89 14.56 -3.22
C ALA A 246 23.20 14.31 -3.99
N ASN A 247 23.11 14.03 -5.29
CA ASN A 247 24.30 13.83 -6.14
C ASN A 247 25.19 15.09 -6.19
N LYS A 248 24.59 16.28 -6.21
CA LYS A 248 25.34 17.54 -6.20
C LYS A 248 26.07 17.77 -4.88
N ALA A 249 25.48 17.38 -3.76
CA ALA A 249 26.10 17.50 -2.43
C ALA A 249 27.28 16.53 -2.22
N LEU A 250 27.34 15.42 -2.98
CA LEU A 250 28.44 14.45 -2.95
C LEU A 250 29.60 14.81 -3.90
N THR A 251 29.37 15.69 -4.88
CA THR A 251 30.32 16.00 -5.95
C THR A 251 30.86 17.43 -5.89
N GLY A 252 30.46 18.22 -4.89
CA GLY A 252 30.99 19.56 -4.60
C GLY A 252 31.59 19.60 -3.21
#